data_AF-A0A3B9DV44-F1
#
_entry.id   AF-A0A3B9DV44-F1
#
_cell.length_a   1.000
_cell.length_b   1.000
_cell.length_c   1.000
_cell.angle_alpha   90.00
_cell.angle_beta   90.00
_cell.angle_gamma   90.00
#
_symmetry.space_group_name_H-M   'P 1'
#
loop_
_entity.id
_entity.type
_entity.pdbx_description
1 polymer ?
#
loop_
_entity_poly.entity_id
_entity_poly.type
_entity_poly.pdbx_seq_one_letter_code
_entity_poly.pdbx_strand_id
1 'polypeptide(L)' 'MDQKEVDLNEEQELSPEELAEFMASYKKELAHIYKMSSAKKSFLVRQKLPNLKMALEECDRDMRKDIDELKHKYGIHY' A
#
# COMPACT_ATOMS: atom_id res chain seq x y z
N MET A 1 -19.27 -38.77 -18.51
CA MET A 1 -18.54 -37.85 -17.62
C MET A 1 -17.13 -38.39 -17.57
N ASP A 2 -16.12 -37.56 -17.80
CA ASP A 2 -14.92 -37.57 -16.95
C ASP A 2 -13.97 -36.44 -17.36
N GLN A 3 -13.94 -35.47 -16.46
CA GLN A 3 -12.79 -34.68 -16.00
C GLN A 3 -11.97 -33.95 -17.09
N LYS A 4 -12.46 -32.74 -17.41
CA LYS A 4 -11.63 -31.65 -17.91
C LYS A 4 -10.66 -31.28 -16.78
N GLU A 5 -9.42 -31.73 -16.88
CA GLU A 5 -8.33 -31.23 -16.05
C GLU A 5 -8.30 -29.71 -16.21
N VAL A 6 -8.68 -29.00 -15.14
CA VAL A 6 -8.52 -27.56 -15.08
C VAL A 6 -7.05 -27.35 -14.76
N ASP A 7 -6.30 -26.94 -15.77
CA ASP A 7 -4.92 -26.50 -15.61
C ASP A 7 -4.95 -25.27 -14.69
N LEU A 8 -4.60 -25.49 -13.42
CA LEU A 8 -4.59 -24.46 -12.36
C LEU A 8 -3.38 -23.52 -12.48
N ASN A 9 -2.65 -23.57 -13.60
CA ASN A 9 -1.37 -22.90 -13.81
C ASN A 9 -1.41 -21.82 -14.91
N GLU A 10 -2.59 -21.43 -15.38
CA GLU A 10 -2.73 -20.23 -16.20
C GLU A 10 -2.57 -19.00 -15.30
N GLU A 11 -1.40 -18.36 -15.35
CA GLU A 11 -1.24 -16.96 -15.00
C GLU A 11 -2.22 -16.16 -15.89
N GLN A 12 -3.45 -15.97 -15.42
CA GLN A 12 -4.45 -15.18 -16.15
C GLN A 12 -3.97 -13.74 -16.20
N GLU A 13 -3.50 -13.33 -17.38
CA GLU A 13 -3.19 -11.94 -17.66
C GLU A 13 -4.47 -11.10 -17.52
N LEU A 14 -4.40 -10.04 -16.71
CA LEU A 14 -5.48 -9.07 -16.58
C LEU A 14 -5.72 -8.41 -17.94
N SER A 15 -6.98 -8.23 -18.31
CA SER A 15 -7.31 -7.34 -19.43
C SER A 15 -6.82 -5.91 -19.15
N PRO A 16 -6.65 -5.07 -20.18
CA PRO A 16 -6.22 -3.69 -19.98
C PRO A 16 -7.15 -2.90 -19.05
N GLU A 17 -8.45 -3.18 -19.07
CA GLU A 17 -9.45 -2.54 -18.22
C GLU A 17 -9.30 -3.00 -16.76
N GLU A 18 -9.18 -4.30 -16.52
CA GLU A 18 -8.97 -4.85 -15.18
C GLU A 18 -7.63 -4.39 -14.57
N LEU A 19 -6.57 -4.32 -15.39
CA LEU A 19 -5.28 -3.78 -14.96
C LEU A 19 -5.39 -2.29 -14.61
N ALA A 20 -6.15 -1.51 -15.38
CA ALA A 20 -6.35 -0.09 -15.09
C ALA A 20 -7.09 0.11 -13.77
N GLU A 21 -8.14 -0.68 -13.50
CA GLU A 21 -8.89 -0.65 -12.24
C GLU A 21 -8.03 -1.11 -11.05
N PHE A 22 -7.24 -2.16 -11.24
CA PHE A 22 -6.29 -2.65 -10.24
C PHE A 22 -5.26 -1.57 -9.87
N MET A 23 -4.64 -0.93 -10.87
CA MET A 23 -3.68 0.15 -10.68
C MET A 23 -4.33 1.41 -10.07
N ALA A 24 -5.57 1.71 -10.41
CA ALA A 24 -6.32 2.81 -9.80
C ALA A 24 -6.54 2.55 -8.30
N SER A 25 -6.87 1.30 -7.93
CA SER A 25 -7.04 0.89 -6.55
C SER A 25 -5.75 1.01 -5.75
N TYR A 26 -4.62 0.53 -6.30
CA TYR A 26 -3.29 0.68 -5.70
C TYR A 26 -2.96 2.16 -5.44
N LYS A 27 -3.11 3.02 -6.46
CA LYS A 27 -2.84 4.45 -6.34
C LYS A 27 -3.70 5.13 -5.29
N LYS A 28 -4.98 4.74 -5.18
CA LYS A 28 -5.91 5.26 -4.17
C LYS A 28 -5.47 4.90 -2.76
N GLU A 29 -5.11 3.65 -2.51
CA GLU A 29 -4.61 3.19 -1.21
C GLU A 29 -3.26 3.84 -0.86
N LEU A 30 -2.34 3.92 -1.81
CA LEU A 30 -1.05 4.61 -1.63
C LEU A 30 -1.24 6.08 -1.25
N ALA A 31 -2.13 6.80 -1.96
CA ALA A 31 -2.45 8.19 -1.64
C ALA A 31 -3.07 8.34 -0.24
N HIS A 32 -3.83 7.35 0.22
CA HIS A 32 -4.39 7.34 1.57
C HIS A 32 -3.30 7.25 2.65
N ILE A 33 -2.32 6.36 2.47
CA ILE A 33 -1.17 6.22 3.39
C ILE A 33 -0.42 7.56 3.53
N TYR A 34 -0.10 8.21 2.42
CA TYR A 34 0.57 9.52 2.44
C TYR A 34 -0.26 10.60 3.15
N LYS A 35 -1.57 10.65 2.90
CA LYS A 35 -2.47 11.60 3.57
C LYS A 35 -2.51 11.37 5.08
N MET A 36 -2.62 10.11 5.51
CA MET A 36 -2.63 9.77 6.94
C MET A 36 -1.31 10.12 7.62
N SER A 37 -0.17 9.77 7.01
CA SER A 37 1.15 10.12 7.54
C SER A 37 1.31 11.64 7.67
N SER A 38 0.94 12.40 6.63
CA SER A 38 0.98 13.88 6.68
C SER A 38 0.10 14.46 7.80
N ALA A 39 -1.10 13.92 7.99
CA ALA A 39 -2.00 14.34 9.07
C ALA A 39 -1.41 14.01 10.46
N LYS A 40 -0.86 12.80 10.65
CA LYS A 40 -0.18 12.38 11.89
C LYS A 40 0.99 13.31 12.21
N LYS A 41 1.87 13.59 11.25
CA LYS A 41 3.01 14.51 11.45
C LYS A 41 2.55 15.91 11.82
N SER A 42 1.57 16.45 11.10
CA SER A 42 1.00 17.78 11.38
C SER A 42 0.43 17.87 12.79
N PHE A 43 -0.21 16.80 13.26
CA PHE A 43 -0.73 16.70 14.62
C PHE A 43 0.40 16.64 15.67
N LEU A 44 1.44 15.84 15.45
CA LEU A 44 2.60 15.74 16.35
C LEU A 44 3.32 17.08 16.52
N VAL A 45 3.53 17.83 15.43
CA VAL A 45 4.15 19.16 15.48
C VAL A 45 3.36 20.13 16.37
N ARG A 46 2.02 20.05 16.33
CA ARG A 46 1.15 20.89 17.16
C ARG A 46 1.20 20.55 18.65
N GLN A 47 1.51 19.29 18.99
CA GLN A 47 1.59 18.86 20.39
C GLN A 47 2.86 19.33 21.12
N LYS A 48 3.87 19.87 20.42
CA LYS A 48 5.12 20.36 21.02
C LYS A 48 5.79 19.35 21.96
N LEU A 49 5.79 18.08 21.57
CA LEU A 49 6.39 17.01 22.37
C LEU A 49 7.90 17.24 22.56
N PRO A 50 8.46 16.92 23.74
CA PRO A 50 9.91 17.07 24.00
C PRO A 50 10.75 16.19 23.06
N ASN A 51 10.19 15.07 22.59
CA ASN A 51 10.82 14.11 21.69
C ASN A 51 10.27 14.17 20.26
N LEU A 52 9.83 15.36 19.80
CA LEU A 52 9.15 15.52 18.50
C LEU A 52 9.93 14.90 17.33
N LYS A 53 11.25 15.06 17.30
CA LYS A 53 12.09 14.48 16.24
C LYS A 53 11.96 12.96 16.15
N MET A 54 12.07 12.26 17.28
CA MET A 54 11.93 10.80 17.32
C MET A 54 10.51 10.36 16.93
N ALA A 55 9.49 11.11 17.34
CA ALA A 55 8.11 10.81 16.97
C ALA A 55 7.83 10.98 15.46
N LEU A 56 8.45 11.98 14.82
CA LEU A 56 8.37 12.17 13.37
C LEU A 56 9.09 11.06 12.61
N GLU A 57 10.27 10.64 13.08
CA GLU A 57 11.01 9.51 12.50
C GLU A 57 10.26 8.19 12.63
N GLU A 58 9.57 7.95 13.75
CA GLU A 58 8.69 6.79 13.92
C GLU A 58 7.53 6.83 12.92
N CYS A 59 6.89 7.99 12.76
CA CYS A 59 5.83 8.16 11.77
C CYS A 59 6.30 7.89 10.34
N ASP A 60 7.57 8.18 10.02
CA ASP A 60 8.19 7.83 8.74
C ASP A 60 8.46 6.32 8.60
N ARG A 61 8.88 5.65 9.67
CA ARG A 61 9.04 4.19 9.69
C ARG A 61 7.71 3.48 9.49
N ASP A 62 6.68 3.90 10.20
CA ASP A 62 5.31 3.37 10.05
C ASP A 62 4.81 3.53 8.62
N MET A 63 4.95 4.72 8.03
CA MET A 63 4.52 4.97 6.65
C MET A 63 5.25 4.07 5.64
N ARG A 64 6.55 3.81 5.83
CA ARG A 64 7.30 2.90 4.96
C ARG A 64 6.81 1.47 5.09
N LYS A 65 6.53 1.02 6.31
CA LYS A 65 5.96 -0.30 6.57
C LYS A 65 4.59 -0.46 5.91
N ASP A 66 3.71 0.52 6.05
CA ASP A 66 2.39 0.53 5.39
C ASP A 66 2.54 0.46 3.85
N ILE A 67 3.54 1.15 3.29
CA ILE A 67 3.85 1.11 1.86
C ILE A 67 4.38 -0.26 1.42
N ASP A 68 5.23 -0.90 2.21
CA ASP A 68 5.77 -2.23 1.90
C ASP A 68 4.71 -3.32 2.00
N GLU A 69 3.82 -3.23 2.99
CA GLU A 69 2.63 -4.09 3.09
C GLU A 69 1.69 -3.89 1.89
N LEU A 70 1.48 -2.65 1.45
CA LEU A 70 0.69 -2.35 0.27
C LEU A 70 1.32 -2.96 -1.00
N LYS A 71 2.64 -2.81 -1.19
CA LYS A 71 3.32 -3.44 -2.34
C LYS A 71 3.15 -4.95 -2.33
N HIS A 72 3.34 -5.58 -1.18
CA HIS A 72 3.19 -7.03 -1.04
C HIS A 72 1.77 -7.48 -1.38
N LYS A 73 0.75 -6.76 -0.90
CA LYS A 73 -0.67 -7.00 -1.25
C LYS A 73 -0.93 -6.95 -2.76
N TYR A 74 -0.22 -6.07 -3.48
CA TYR A 74 -0.37 -5.88 -4.92
C TYR A 74 0.65 -6.68 -5.76
N GLY A 75 1.44 -7.57 -5.15
CA GLY A 75 2.44 -8.38 -5.86
C GLY A 75 3.63 -7.58 -6.41
N ILE A 76 3.87 -6.38 -5.89
CA ILE A 76 4.97 -5.51 -6.32
C ILE A 76 6.21 -5.86 -5.49
N HIS A 77 7.25 -6.39 -6.12
CA HIS A 77 8.50 -6.77 -5.47
C HIS A 77 9.66 -5.95 -6.05
N TYR A 78 10.32 -5.12 -5.22
CA TYR A 78 11.55 -4.40 -5.56
C TYR A 78 12.41 -4.13 -4.33
#